data_AF-A0A1B6D238-F1
#
_entry.id   AF-A0A1B6D238-F1
#
_cell.length_a   1.000
_cell.length_b   1.000
_cell.length_c   1.000
_cell.angle_alpha   90.00
_cell.angle_beta   90.00
_cell.angle_gamma   90.00
#
_symmetry.space_group_name_H-M   'P 1'
#
loop_
_entity.id
_entity.type
_entity.pdbx_description
1 polymer ?
#
loop_
_entity_poly.entity_id
_entity_poly.type
_entity_poly.pdbx_seq_one_letter_code
_entity_poly.pdbx_strand_id
1 'polypeptide(L)'
;GQTGSGKTYTISGQPCKEGIVQRSISYIFNFMKENPEISYQLCMSYLEIYNEHGYDLLTGDGRFSKRIVFQENELGEIKLQNLSLNSINSLQEATELFSIGEKNRVVEETPMNPISSRSHCIIILHLTARNMDFSDFKHSKLNIIDLAGSERVEKCQIGGQILTEA
;
A
#
# COMPACT_ATOMS: atom_id res chain seq x y z
N GLY A 1 -2.70 16.15 2.25
CA GLY A 1 -1.64 17.18 2.13
C GLY A 1 -1.42 17.48 0.67
N GLN A 2 -1.07 18.71 0.29
CA GLN A 2 -0.89 19.08 -1.12
C GLN A 2 0.25 18.31 -1.80
N THR A 3 0.25 18.26 -3.13
CA THR A 3 1.41 17.78 -3.89
C THR A 3 2.69 18.55 -3.50
N GLY A 4 3.79 17.82 -3.37
CA GLY A 4 5.08 18.38 -2.91
C GLY A 4 5.21 18.58 -1.40
N SER A 5 4.19 18.27 -0.58
CA SER A 5 4.27 18.43 0.88
C SER A 5 5.07 17.34 1.62
N GLY A 6 5.70 16.41 0.89
CA GLY A 6 6.49 15.32 1.48
C GLY A 6 5.70 14.10 1.99
N LYS A 7 4.47 13.87 1.49
CA LYS A 7 3.66 12.68 1.87
C LYS A 7 4.40 11.38 1.55
N THR A 8 4.71 11.18 0.27
CA THR A 8 5.45 10.00 -0.22
C THR A 8 6.83 9.89 0.42
N TYR A 9 7.51 11.02 0.68
CA TYR A 9 8.78 11.02 1.43
C TYR A 9 8.61 10.48 2.85
N THR A 10 7.50 10.78 3.52
CA THR A 10 7.23 10.28 4.87
C THR A 10 6.79 8.82 4.84
N ILE A 11 5.97 8.44 3.86
CA ILE A 11 5.42 7.08 3.73
C ILE A 11 6.48 6.08 3.24
N SER A 12 6.97 6.31 2.02
CA SER A 12 7.92 5.43 1.32
C SER A 12 9.39 5.77 1.59
N GLY A 13 9.70 7.00 1.98
CA GLY A 13 11.10 7.40 2.15
C GLY A 13 11.84 7.65 0.84
N GLN A 14 13.17 7.58 0.93
CA GLN A 14 14.12 7.62 -0.17
C GLN A 14 15.15 6.50 -0.01
N PRO A 15 15.91 6.14 -1.05
CA PRO A 15 16.92 5.07 -0.95
C PRO A 15 17.90 5.21 0.23
N CYS A 16 18.20 6.44 0.65
CA CYS A 16 19.10 6.71 1.77
C CYS A 16 18.38 6.99 3.11
N LYS A 17 17.05 7.04 3.13
CA LYS A 17 16.23 7.36 4.31
C LYS A 17 14.90 6.61 4.27
N GLU A 18 14.79 5.57 5.08
CA GLU A 18 13.56 4.78 5.25
C GLU A 18 12.37 5.63 5.72
N GLY A 19 11.23 5.41 5.06
CA GLY A 19 9.93 5.97 5.44
C GLY A 19 9.24 5.14 6.52
N ILE A 20 7.98 5.46 6.81
CA ILE A 20 7.20 4.77 7.85
C ILE A 20 6.96 3.30 7.51
N VAL A 21 6.85 2.94 6.23
CA VAL A 21 6.55 1.57 5.81
C VAL A 21 7.69 0.63 6.21
N GLN A 22 8.92 0.94 5.78
CA GLN A 22 10.08 0.11 6.07
C GLN A 22 10.35 0.05 7.58
N ARG A 23 10.22 1.18 8.29
CA ARG A 23 10.37 1.23 9.75
C ARG A 23 9.32 0.36 10.46
N SER A 24 8.07 0.37 10.00
CA SER A 24 7.00 -0.44 10.57
C SER A 24 7.25 -1.93 10.37
N ILE A 25 7.69 -2.33 9.17
CA ILE A 25 8.05 -3.70 8.85
C ILE A 25 9.21 -4.16 9.76
N SER A 26 10.30 -3.38 9.83
CA SER A 26 11.44 -3.67 10.70
C SER A 26 11.05 -3.81 12.17
N TYR A 27 10.15 -2.93 12.65
CA TYR A 27 9.62 -3.00 14.00
C TYR A 27 8.84 -4.31 14.25
N ILE A 28 7.94 -4.69 13.33
CA ILE A 28 7.17 -5.94 13.43
C ILE A 28 8.10 -7.15 13.48
N PHE A 29 9.12 -7.20 12.62
CA PHE A 29 10.10 -8.30 12.63
C PHE A 29 10.91 -8.38 13.92
N ASN A 30 11.34 -7.24 14.46
CA ASN A 30 12.04 -7.21 15.75
C ASN A 30 11.12 -7.71 16.88
N PHE A 31 9.86 -7.26 16.90
CA PHE A 31 8.87 -7.73 17.87
C PHE A 31 8.64 -9.24 17.78
N MET A 32 8.52 -9.78 16.57
CA MET A 32 8.37 -11.23 16.36
C MET A 32 9.59 -12.01 16.86
N LYS A 33 10.80 -11.45 16.71
CA LYS A 33 12.04 -12.06 17.18
C LYS A 33 12.18 -12.06 18.70
N GLU A 34 11.65 -11.03 19.36
CA GLU A 34 11.67 -10.89 20.83
C GLU A 34 10.66 -11.82 21.53
N ASN A 35 9.64 -12.32 20.82
CA ASN A 35 8.57 -13.16 21.35
C ASN A 35 8.47 -14.51 20.59
N PRO A 36 9.50 -15.37 20.65
CA PRO A 36 9.57 -16.61 19.85
C PRO A 36 8.56 -17.69 20.25
N GLU A 37 7.90 -17.55 21.40
CA GLU A 37 6.86 -18.46 21.89
C GLU A 37 5.54 -18.34 21.10
N ILE A 38 5.38 -17.26 20.33
CA ILE A 38 4.23 -17.01 19.49
C ILE A 38 4.58 -17.33 18.03
N SER A 39 3.73 -18.10 17.37
CA SER A 39 3.83 -18.33 15.93
C SER A 39 3.19 -17.16 15.18
N TYR A 40 3.93 -16.56 14.25
CA TYR A 40 3.48 -15.41 13.48
C TYR A 40 3.42 -15.73 11.99
N GLN A 41 2.41 -15.18 11.31
CA GLN A 41 2.33 -15.12 9.86
C GLN A 41 2.10 -13.67 9.46
N LEU A 42 3.06 -13.10 8.73
CA LEU A 42 2.97 -11.76 8.16
C LEU A 42 2.68 -11.88 6.66
N CYS A 43 1.70 -11.12 6.18
CA CYS A 43 1.42 -10.98 4.75
C CYS A 43 1.28 -9.49 4.40
N MET A 44 1.53 -9.15 3.14
CA MET A 44 1.36 -7.81 2.59
C MET A 44 0.46 -7.81 1.37
N SER A 45 -0.38 -6.78 1.29
CA SER A 45 -1.09 -6.35 0.09
C SER A 45 -0.69 -4.92 -0.23
N TYR A 46 -0.61 -4.57 -1.52
CA TYR A 46 -0.33 -3.21 -1.95
C TYR A 46 -1.29 -2.82 -3.08
N LEU A 47 -2.16 -1.84 -2.78
CA LEU A 47 -3.21 -1.34 -3.65
C LEU A 47 -2.91 0.09 -4.09
N GLU A 48 -3.13 0.37 -5.37
CA GLU A 48 -3.29 1.72 -5.90
C GLU A 48 -4.75 1.98 -6.27
N ILE A 49 -5.29 3.13 -5.89
CA ILE A 49 -6.58 3.63 -6.36
C ILE A 49 -6.30 4.82 -7.27
N TYR A 50 -6.64 4.68 -8.54
CA TYR A 50 -6.48 5.71 -9.56
C TYR A 50 -7.75 5.78 -10.41
N ASN A 51 -8.30 6.99 -10.57
CA ASN A 51 -9.53 7.22 -11.35
C ASN A 51 -10.66 6.25 -10.95
N GLU A 52 -10.97 6.18 -9.65
CA GLU A 52 -11.99 5.30 -9.05
C GLU A 52 -11.80 3.79 -9.31
N HIS A 53 -10.60 3.37 -9.71
CA HIS A 53 -10.27 1.97 -9.98
C HIS A 53 -9.11 1.51 -9.09
N GLY A 54 -9.29 0.35 -8.47
CA GLY A 54 -8.26 -0.29 -7.67
C GLY A 54 -7.41 -1.24 -8.50
N TYR A 55 -6.09 -1.20 -8.29
CA TYR A 55 -5.09 -2.01 -8.97
C TYR A 55 -4.15 -2.65 -7.95
N ASP A 56 -3.81 -3.92 -8.17
CA ASP A 56 -2.85 -4.64 -7.33
C ASP A 56 -1.42 -4.38 -7.79
N LEU A 57 -0.64 -3.70 -6.95
CA LEU A 57 0.74 -3.34 -7.23
C LEU A 57 1.73 -4.49 -7.01
N LEU A 58 1.32 -5.62 -6.42
CA LEU A 58 2.20 -6.78 -6.19
C LEU A 58 2.01 -7.88 -7.24
N THR A 59 1.04 -7.73 -8.14
CA THR A 59 0.88 -8.64 -9.29
C THR A 59 1.71 -8.14 -10.46
N GLY A 60 2.39 -9.05 -11.18
CA GLY A 60 3.26 -8.72 -12.31
C GLY A 60 2.57 -8.07 -13.51
N ASP A 61 1.25 -7.87 -13.43
CA ASP A 61 0.42 -7.39 -14.53
C ASP A 61 0.07 -5.89 -14.42
N GLY A 62 0.40 -5.20 -13.32
CA GLY A 62 0.15 -3.74 -13.15
C GLY A 62 -1.31 -3.37 -13.45
N ARG A 63 -1.57 -2.35 -14.29
CA ARG A 63 -2.92 -2.01 -14.80
C ARG A 63 -3.64 -3.07 -15.65
N PHE A 64 -2.93 -4.07 -16.15
CA PHE A 64 -3.55 -5.22 -16.83
C PHE A 64 -4.04 -6.28 -15.83
N SER A 65 -3.70 -6.12 -14.55
CA SER A 65 -4.29 -6.92 -13.47
C SER A 65 -5.80 -6.73 -13.41
N LYS A 66 -6.48 -7.73 -12.86
CA LYS A 66 -7.91 -7.63 -12.61
C LYS A 66 -8.17 -6.48 -11.65
N ARG A 67 -9.13 -5.61 -12.01
CA ARG A 67 -9.59 -4.55 -11.13
C ARG A 67 -10.00 -5.12 -9.77
N ILE A 68 -9.64 -4.39 -8.72
CA ILE A 68 -10.07 -4.71 -7.37
C ILE A 68 -11.56 -4.42 -7.25
N VAL A 69 -12.29 -5.41 -6.75
CA VAL A 69 -13.73 -5.26 -6.48
C VAL A 69 -13.92 -5.06 -4.99
N PHE A 70 -14.47 -3.90 -4.65
CA PHE A 70 -14.85 -3.55 -3.29
C PHE A 70 -16.22 -4.16 -2.99
N GLN A 71 -16.28 -5.04 -2.00
CA GLN A 71 -17.53 -5.63 -1.52
C GLN A 71 -17.71 -5.30 -0.05
N GLU A 72 -18.83 -4.71 0.31
CA GLU A 72 -19.20 -4.48 1.71
C GLU A 72 -20.03 -5.68 2.20
N ASN A 73 -19.67 -6.24 3.36
CA ASN A 73 -20.49 -7.28 3.99
C ASN A 73 -21.63 -6.64 4.81
N GLU A 74 -22.55 -7.47 5.33
CA GLU A 74 -23.69 -7.00 6.14
C GLU A 74 -23.29 -6.26 7.43
N LEU A 75 -22.00 -6.36 7.83
CA LEU A 75 -21.42 -5.70 9.00
C LEU A 75 -20.69 -4.38 8.63
N GLY A 76 -20.72 -3.97 7.37
CA GLY A 76 -20.03 -2.76 6.88
C GLY A 76 -18.53 -2.94 6.65
N GLU A 77 -18.01 -4.17 6.70
CA GLU A 77 -16.60 -4.43 6.43
C GLU A 77 -16.34 -4.55 4.93
N ILE A 78 -15.36 -3.78 4.45
CA ILE A 78 -14.93 -3.82 3.05
C ILE A 78 -13.99 -5.01 2.83
N LYS A 79 -14.41 -5.91 1.94
CA LYS A 79 -13.61 -6.99 1.38
C LYS A 79 -13.12 -6.61 -0.01
N LEU A 80 -11.82 -6.72 -0.21
CA LEU A 80 -11.16 -6.44 -1.49
C LEU A 80 -10.97 -7.76 -2.24
N GLN A 81 -11.75 -7.99 -3.29
CA GLN A 81 -11.53 -9.14 -4.17
C GLN A 81 -10.45 -8.81 -5.20
N ASN A 82 -9.73 -9.85 -5.65
CA ASN A 82 -8.59 -9.76 -6.57
C ASN A 82 -7.35 -9.05 -6.01
N LEU A 83 -7.35 -8.65 -4.74
CA LEU A 83 -6.15 -8.12 -4.09
C LEU A 83 -5.33 -9.30 -3.56
N SER A 84 -4.10 -9.41 -4.03
CA SER A 84 -3.16 -10.43 -3.61
C SER A 84 -2.76 -10.26 -2.16
N LEU A 85 -2.54 -11.39 -1.49
CA LEU A 85 -2.07 -11.47 -0.12
C LEU A 85 -0.76 -12.25 -0.14
N ASN A 86 0.36 -11.53 -0.11
CA ASN A 86 1.68 -12.13 -0.30
C ASN A 86 2.31 -12.39 1.07
N SER A 87 2.63 -13.65 1.36
CA SER A 87 3.33 -14.03 2.59
C SER A 87 4.73 -13.45 2.65
N ILE A 88 5.17 -13.09 3.84
CA ILE A 88 6.49 -12.53 4.11
C ILE A 88 7.16 -13.37 5.18
N ASN A 89 8.28 -13.99 4.81
CA ASN A 89 9.06 -14.88 5.67
C ASN A 89 10.36 -14.22 6.18
N SER A 90 10.75 -13.07 5.61
CA SER A 90 11.92 -12.32 6.03
C SER A 90 11.78 -10.82 5.78
N LEU A 91 12.59 -10.03 6.50
CA LEU A 91 12.68 -8.58 6.28
C LEU A 91 13.14 -8.24 4.85
N GLN A 92 13.99 -9.07 4.26
CA GLN A 92 14.44 -8.92 2.87
C GLN A 92 13.27 -9.10 1.90
N GLU A 93 12.48 -10.17 2.05
CA GLU A 93 11.29 -10.42 1.21
C GLU A 93 10.27 -9.27 1.33
N ALA A 94 10.08 -8.73 2.53
CA ALA A 94 9.21 -7.56 2.74
C ALA A 94 9.69 -6.33 1.96
N THR A 95 11.00 -6.09 1.97
CA THR A 95 11.64 -4.97 1.28
C THR A 95 11.58 -5.15 -0.24
N GLU A 96 11.73 -6.38 -0.72
CA GLU A 96 11.59 -6.73 -2.14
C GLU A 96 10.17 -6.53 -2.63
N LEU A 97 9.16 -7.03 -1.89
CA LEU A 97 7.73 -6.82 -2.21
C LEU A 97 7.37 -5.33 -2.23
N PHE A 98 7.81 -4.58 -1.22
CA PHE A 98 7.61 -3.13 -1.20
C PHE A 98 8.25 -2.46 -2.43
N SER A 99 9.47 -2.85 -2.78
CA SER A 99 10.18 -2.32 -3.97
C SER A 99 9.49 -2.68 -5.29
N ILE A 100 8.88 -3.87 -5.39
CA ILE A 100 8.07 -4.27 -6.56
C ILE A 100 6.87 -3.34 -6.68
N GLY A 101 6.13 -3.11 -5.59
CA GLY A 101 4.98 -2.21 -5.60
C GLY A 101 5.34 -0.77 -5.98
N GLU A 102 6.44 -0.24 -5.42
CA GLU A 102 6.94 1.10 -5.80
C GLU A 102 7.35 1.16 -7.28
N LYS A 103 8.01 0.12 -7.81
CA LYS A 103 8.36 0.06 -9.24
C LYS A 103 7.12 0.04 -10.12
N ASN A 104 6.13 -0.77 -9.78
CA ASN A 104 4.89 -0.86 -10.55
C ASN A 104 4.13 0.47 -10.53
N ARG A 105 4.11 1.17 -9.39
CA ARG A 105 3.58 2.52 -9.27
C ARG A 105 4.33 3.52 -10.17
N VAL A 106 5.67 3.50 -10.17
CA VAL A 106 6.51 4.45 -10.93
C VAL A 106 6.49 4.17 -12.43
N VAL A 107 6.46 2.91 -12.89
CA VAL A 107 6.41 2.57 -14.32
C VAL A 107 5.18 3.17 -15.01
N GLU A 108 4.12 3.41 -14.25
CA GLU A 108 2.90 4.03 -14.74
C GLU A 108 2.97 5.56 -14.73
N GLU A 109 3.93 6.16 -14.01
CA GLU A 109 4.23 7.58 -14.07
C GLU A 109 5.00 7.93 -15.34
N THR A 110 4.48 8.89 -16.10
CA THR A 110 5.24 9.52 -17.20
C THR A 110 5.51 10.97 -16.85
N PRO A 111 6.56 11.61 -17.39
CA PRO A 111 6.85 13.02 -17.12
C PRO A 111 5.69 13.98 -17.42
N MET A 112 4.78 13.57 -18.31
CA MET A 112 3.57 14.31 -18.68
C MET A 112 2.38 14.02 -17.73
N ASN A 113 2.40 12.89 -17.02
CA ASN A 113 1.37 12.49 -16.07
C ASN A 113 2.01 11.94 -14.79
N PRO A 114 2.37 12.80 -13.82
CA PRO A 114 2.77 12.37 -12.49
C PRO A 114 1.56 11.74 -11.79
N ILE A 115 1.53 10.40 -11.77
CA ILE A 115 0.37 9.64 -11.26
C ILE A 115 0.36 9.61 -9.74
N SER A 116 1.53 9.67 -9.08
CA SER A 116 1.64 9.69 -7.60
C SER A 116 0.97 10.90 -6.94
N SER A 117 0.77 12.01 -7.65
CA SER A 117 -0.05 13.13 -7.15
C SER A 117 -1.55 12.90 -7.29
N ARG A 118 -1.98 11.96 -8.13
CA ARG A 118 -3.37 11.72 -8.55
C ARG A 118 -3.90 10.33 -8.20
N SER A 119 -3.06 9.47 -7.64
CA SER A 119 -3.46 8.17 -7.12
C SER A 119 -3.29 8.11 -5.61
N HIS A 120 -4.13 7.28 -4.98
CA HIS A 120 -3.99 6.91 -3.58
C HIS A 120 -3.31 5.55 -3.49
N CYS A 121 -2.46 5.38 -2.50
CA CYS A 121 -1.75 4.13 -2.26
C CYS A 121 -2.07 3.61 -0.87
N ILE A 122 -2.34 2.32 -0.79
CA ILE A 122 -2.70 1.63 0.45
C ILE A 122 -1.83 0.38 0.56
N ILE A 123 -0.99 0.37 1.59
CA ILE A 123 -0.20 -0.80 1.98
C ILE A 123 -0.87 -1.42 3.19
N ILE A 124 -1.19 -2.71 3.09
CA ILE A 124 -1.88 -3.45 4.13
C ILE A 124 -0.97 -4.55 4.63
N LEU A 125 -0.58 -4.47 5.90
CA LEU A 125 0.14 -5.53 6.59
C LEU A 125 -0.86 -6.35 7.42
N HIS A 126 -0.93 -7.64 7.11
CA HIS A 126 -1.75 -8.62 7.81
C HIS A 126 -0.86 -9.43 8.73
N LEU A 127 -1.07 -9.31 10.04
CA LEU A 127 -0.34 -10.09 11.03
C LEU A 127 -1.31 -11.06 11.72
N THR A 128 -1.05 -12.35 11.56
CA THR A 128 -1.71 -13.40 12.35
C THR A 128 -0.73 -13.90 13.40
N ALA A 129 -1.15 -13.89 14.66
CA ALA A 129 -0.38 -14.40 15.78
C ALA A 129 -1.15 -15.57 16.42
N ARG A 130 -0.45 -16.66 16.68
CA ARG A 130 -0.98 -17.85 17.35
C ARG A 130 -0.08 -18.17 18.53
N ASN A 131 -0.63 -18.11 19.73
CA ASN A 131 0.07 -18.57 20.92
C ASN A 131 0.13 -20.11 20.88
N MET A 132 1.29 -20.71 21.14
CA MET A 132 1.45 -22.17 21.13
C MET A 132 0.66 -22.84 22.27
N ASP A 133 0.43 -22.12 23.37
CA ASP A 133 -0.23 -22.65 24.57
C ASP A 133 -1.76 -22.51 24.53
N PHE A 134 -2.30 -21.68 23.63
CA PHE A 134 -3.73 -21.40 23.52
C PHE A 134 -4.22 -21.64 22.09
N SER A 135 -5.46 -22.12 21.92
CA SER A 135 -6.06 -22.35 20.59
C SER A 135 -6.42 -21.07 19.83
N ASP A 136 -6.21 -19.90 20.44
CA ASP A 136 -6.73 -18.63 19.94
C ASP A 136 -5.78 -18.00 18.92
N PHE A 137 -6.38 -17.54 17.82
CA PHE A 137 -5.71 -16.78 16.77
C PHE A 137 -6.05 -15.29 16.94
N LYS A 138 -5.03 -14.44 16.88
CA LYS A 138 -5.21 -13.00 16.79
C LYS A 138 -4.87 -12.54 15.38
N HIS A 139 -5.85 -11.96 14.70
CA HIS A 139 -5.66 -11.32 13.40
C HIS A 139 -5.60 -9.81 13.58
N SER A 140 -4.53 -9.18 13.07
CA SER A 140 -4.33 -7.73 13.09
C SER A 140 -4.10 -7.24 11.66
N LYS A 141 -4.60 -6.03 11.36
CA LYS A 141 -4.35 -5.34 10.09
C LYS A 141 -3.79 -3.96 10.38
N LEU A 142 -2.69 -3.60 9.73
CA LEU A 142 -2.14 -2.25 9.73
C LEU A 142 -2.24 -1.70 8.30
N ASN A 143 -3.02 -0.63 8.13
CA ASN A 143 -3.17 0.07 6.85
C ASN A 143 -2.31 1.33 6.89
N ILE A 144 -1.38 1.47 5.94
CA ILE A 144 -0.57 2.67 5.73
C ILE A 144 -1.02 3.28 4.41
N ILE A 145 -1.48 4.53 4.46
CA ILE A 145 -2.18 5.18 3.34
C ILE A 145 -1.43 6.46 2.92
N ASP A 146 -1.01 6.52 1.65
CA ASP A 146 -0.53 7.73 0.98
C ASP A 146 -1.66 8.25 0.08
N LEU A 147 -2.30 9.35 0.48
CA LEU A 147 -3.40 9.93 -0.29
C LEU A 147 -2.87 10.80 -1.43
N ALA A 148 -3.66 10.95 -2.50
CA ALA A 148 -3.43 11.91 -3.56
C ALA A 148 -3.29 13.36 -3.02
N GLY A 149 -2.72 14.22 -3.85
CA GLY A 149 -2.63 15.65 -3.58
C GLY A 149 -4.02 16.28 -3.47
N SER A 150 -4.22 17.14 -2.47
CA SER A 150 -5.50 17.82 -2.24
C SER A 150 -5.62 19.18 -2.95
N GLU A 151 -4.83 19.42 -3.99
CA GLU A 151 -4.88 20.67 -4.76
C GLU A 151 -6.19 20.84 -5.52
N ARG A 152 -6.78 22.03 -5.46
CA ARG A 152 -7.97 22.38 -6.24
C ARG A 152 -7.58 22.69 -7.68
N VAL A 153 -8.28 22.10 -8.64
CA VAL A 153 -8.08 22.23 -10.10
C VAL A 153 -8.29 23.68 -10.62
N GLU A 154 -8.84 24.58 -9.81
CA GLU A 154 -9.20 25.96 -10.22
C GLU A 154 -8.04 26.88 -10.62
N LYS A 155 -6.77 26.50 -10.44
CA LYS A 155 -5.61 27.38 -10.75
C LYS A 155 -4.79 27.06 -12.00
N CYS A 156 -5.13 26.02 -12.77
CA CYS A 156 -4.38 25.68 -13.98
C CYS A 156 -5.20 25.97 -15.25
N GLN A 157 -5.28 27.24 -15.66
CA GLN A 157 -5.57 27.60 -17.06
C GLN A 157 -4.32 27.32 -17.91
N ILE A 158 -3.99 26.05 -18.15
CA ILE A 158 -3.03 25.66 -19.17
C ILE A 158 -3.66 24.54 -20.00
N GLY A 159 -4.27 24.92 -21.12
CA GLY A 159 -4.42 24.06 -22.31
C GLY A 159 -5.35 22.84 -22.21
N GLY A 160 -6.66 23.07 -22.25
CA GLY A 160 -7.52 22.32 -23.19
C GLY A 160 -7.82 20.83 -22.96
N GLN A 161 -7.49 20.24 -21.82
CA GLN A 161 -8.13 18.99 -21.38
C GLN A 161 -8.91 19.26 -20.10
N ILE A 162 -10.21 18.98 -20.14
CA ILE A 162 -11.08 19.02 -18.97
C ILE A 162 -10.54 17.95 -18.01
N LEU A 163 -9.75 18.39 -17.03
CA LEU A 163 -9.25 17.56 -15.95
C LEU A 163 -10.42 17.35 -14.99
N THR A 164 -11.08 16.21 -15.12
CA THR A 164 -12.34 15.92 -14.43
C THR A 164 -12.21 15.63 -12.94
N GLU A 165 -11.02 15.66 -12.32
CA GLU A 165 -10.87 15.07 -10.98
C GLU A 165 -9.91 15.81 -10.04
N ALA A 166 -10.33 15.86 -8.78
CA ALA A 166 -9.68 16.33 -7.57
C ALA A 166 -10.05 15.39 -6.41
#